data_AF-A0A1I3FF01-F1
#
_entry.id   AF-A0A1I3FF01-F1
#
_cell.length_a   1.000
_cell.length_b   1.000
_cell.length_c   1.000
_cell.angle_alpha   90.00
_cell.angle_beta   90.00
_cell.angle_gamma   90.00
#
_symmetry.space_group_name_H-M   'P 1'
#
loop_
_entity.id
_entity.type
_entity.pdbx_description
1 polymer ?
#
loop_
_entity_poly.entity_id
_entity_poly.type
_entity_poly.pdbx_seq_one_letter_code
_entity_poly.pdbx_strand_id
1 'polypeptide(L)'
;MKNYIYYIYWFYRTLPYRWNFPKYKIMSVEETISDIISQKKSISRFGDGEFLLLLKQQDLGFQSQDNLLADKLLEVLKNRNPKFLVALPDSLARTKDLQRFARVYWLLFINTHGKKLKEILDLDYNYGNSNVTRLYSILKNKSRSKIYFEQIRTIWENRNILIIEGSLSRLGVGNDLFNNVKTLQRIICPHKNAFEKYVDIKMNAEKFGRDKLILFALGPTSTVLCSELANGGFWAIDIGHIDVEYMWMLMGTKERIAIKGRFVNESDNSKGYDLDHELLEIYRESIILDLSV
;
A
#
# COMPACT_ATOMS: atom_id res chain seq x y z
N MET A 1 3.56 35.05 4.20
CA MET A 1 3.16 35.27 5.62
C MET A 1 1.70 34.92 5.91
N LYS A 2 0.69 35.40 5.16
CA LYS A 2 -0.74 35.10 5.42
C LYS A 2 -1.04 33.59 5.57
N ASN A 3 -0.58 32.76 4.64
CA ASN A 3 -0.81 31.30 4.69
C ASN A 3 -0.17 30.60 5.91
N TYR A 4 0.90 31.18 6.46
CA TYR A 4 1.57 30.62 7.65
C TYR A 4 0.80 30.96 8.94
N ILE A 5 0.28 32.18 9.04
CA ILE A 5 -0.58 32.61 10.16
C ILE A 5 -1.88 31.79 10.17
N TYR A 6 -2.50 31.58 8.99
CA TYR A 6 -3.69 30.72 8.88
C TYR A 6 -3.40 29.29 9.32
N TYR A 7 -2.26 28.73 8.94
CA TYR A 7 -1.86 27.39 9.39
C TYR A 7 -1.69 27.33 10.90
N ILE A 8 -1.02 28.31 11.52
CA ILE A 8 -0.84 28.38 12.97
C ILE A 8 -2.20 28.47 13.68
N TYR A 9 -3.06 29.40 13.24
CA TYR A 9 -4.40 29.58 13.78
C TYR A 9 -5.22 28.29 13.68
N TRP A 10 -5.25 27.67 12.50
CA TRP A 10 -5.92 26.39 12.28
C TRP A 10 -5.36 25.28 13.15
N PHE A 11 -4.04 25.19 13.29
CA PHE A 11 -3.37 24.15 14.07
C PHE A 11 -3.80 24.19 15.55
N TYR A 12 -3.76 25.37 16.17
CA TYR A 12 -4.18 25.56 17.56
C TYR A 12 -5.69 25.40 17.74
N ARG A 13 -6.51 25.96 16.85
CA ARG A 13 -7.98 25.83 16.90
C ARG A 13 -8.45 24.39 16.82
N THR A 14 -7.77 23.54 16.05
CA THR A 14 -8.15 22.15 15.85
C THR A 14 -7.46 21.17 16.80
N LEU A 15 -6.49 21.63 17.60
CA LEU A 15 -5.75 20.79 18.53
C LEU A 15 -6.65 19.98 19.50
N PRO A 16 -7.76 20.53 20.05
CA PRO A 16 -8.65 19.78 20.94
C PRO A 16 -9.24 18.51 20.31
N TYR A 17 -9.47 18.48 18.99
CA TYR A 17 -10.07 17.32 18.31
C TYR A 17 -9.17 16.08 18.30
N ARG A 18 -7.86 16.25 18.52
CA ARG A 18 -6.87 15.17 18.49
C ARG A 18 -6.05 15.05 19.77
N TRP A 19 -6.39 15.81 20.82
CA TRP A 19 -5.65 15.81 22.09
C TRP A 19 -5.61 14.41 22.73
N ASN A 20 -6.71 13.67 22.65
CA ASN A 20 -6.87 12.34 23.25
C ASN A 20 -6.57 11.20 22.27
N PHE A 21 -6.00 11.51 21.09
CA PHE A 21 -5.65 10.48 20.12
C PHE A 21 -4.37 9.76 20.60
N PRO A 22 -4.40 8.42 20.78
CA PRO A 22 -3.26 7.70 21.30
C PRO A 22 -2.08 7.72 20.34
N LYS A 23 -0.88 7.56 20.90
CA LYS A 23 0.33 7.35 20.13
C LYS A 23 0.61 5.85 20.00
N TYR A 24 0.22 5.26 18.87
CA TYR A 24 0.48 3.86 18.56
C TYR A 24 1.96 3.59 18.33
N LYS A 25 2.39 2.36 18.65
CA LYS A 25 3.73 1.87 18.34
C LYS A 25 3.77 1.47 16.86
N ILE A 26 4.51 2.22 16.06
CA ILE A 26 4.68 1.97 14.62
C ILE A 26 6.17 1.87 14.35
N MET A 27 6.59 0.76 13.78
CA MET A 27 7.97 0.50 13.37
C MET A 27 8.42 1.53 12.32
N SER A 28 9.72 1.77 12.21
CA SER A 28 10.29 2.45 11.04
C SER A 28 10.12 1.60 9.77
N VAL A 29 10.37 2.21 8.62
CA VAL A 29 10.33 1.50 7.33
C VAL A 29 11.38 0.38 7.32
N GLU A 30 12.58 0.68 7.80
CA GLU A 30 13.71 -0.25 7.88
C GLU A 30 13.44 -1.41 8.83
N GLU A 31 12.92 -1.13 10.03
CA GLU A 31 12.51 -2.17 10.99
C GLU A 31 11.41 -3.05 10.40
N THR A 32 10.43 -2.46 9.71
CA THR A 32 9.34 -3.22 9.07
C THR A 32 9.88 -4.16 7.99
N ILE A 33 10.76 -3.69 7.12
CA ILE A 33 11.41 -4.51 6.10
C ILE A 33 12.23 -5.64 6.75
N SER A 34 13.00 -5.34 7.80
CA SER A 34 13.79 -6.34 8.52
C SER A 34 12.92 -7.42 9.17
N ASP A 35 11.79 -7.06 9.76
CA ASP A 35 10.86 -7.99 10.40
C ASP A 35 10.14 -8.88 9.37
N ILE A 36 9.72 -8.31 8.23
CA ILE A 36 9.17 -9.08 7.10
C ILE A 36 10.16 -10.17 6.64
N ILE A 37 11.44 -9.82 6.47
CA ILE A 37 12.45 -10.74 5.93
C ILE A 37 12.85 -11.79 6.97
N SER A 38 13.24 -11.35 8.16
CA SER A 38 13.80 -12.23 9.19
C SER A 38 12.77 -13.22 9.72
N GLN A 39 11.52 -12.78 9.87
CA GLN A 39 10.44 -13.62 10.41
C GLN A 39 9.57 -14.25 9.32
N LYS A 40 9.80 -13.91 8.05
CA LYS A 40 8.91 -14.24 6.91
C LYS A 40 7.46 -13.87 7.21
N LYS A 41 7.25 -12.65 7.72
CA LYS A 41 5.90 -12.16 8.00
C LYS A 41 5.24 -11.68 6.72
N SER A 42 4.01 -12.13 6.52
CA SER A 42 3.07 -11.50 5.61
C SER A 42 2.66 -10.14 6.18
N ILE A 43 2.25 -9.21 5.33
CA ILE A 43 1.92 -7.86 5.77
C ILE A 43 0.71 -7.33 5.00
N SER A 44 -0.24 -6.76 5.74
CA SER A 44 -1.31 -5.94 5.19
C SER A 44 -1.14 -4.52 5.65
N ARG A 45 -1.39 -3.57 4.75
CA ARG A 45 -1.22 -2.15 5.05
C ARG A 45 -2.57 -1.46 5.12
N PHE A 46 -2.68 -0.56 6.09
CA PHE A 46 -3.75 0.42 6.17
C PHE A 46 -3.22 1.78 5.75
N GLY A 47 -3.87 2.38 4.77
CA GLY A 47 -3.83 3.80 4.46
C GLY A 47 -5.10 4.50 4.91
N ASP A 48 -5.24 5.74 4.49
CA ASP A 48 -6.47 6.52 4.64
C ASP A 48 -7.67 5.85 3.94
N GLY A 49 -7.45 5.28 2.75
CA GLY A 49 -8.49 4.59 1.99
C GLY A 49 -9.11 3.40 2.73
N GLU A 50 -8.27 2.51 3.28
CA GLU A 50 -8.76 1.35 4.04
C GLU A 50 -9.56 1.78 5.27
N PHE A 51 -9.13 2.84 5.97
CA PHE A 51 -9.87 3.37 7.11
C PHE A 51 -11.22 3.99 6.71
N LEU A 52 -11.27 4.71 5.59
CA LEU A 52 -12.52 5.31 5.10
C LEU A 52 -13.55 4.24 4.72
N LEU A 53 -13.11 3.14 4.10
CA LEU A 53 -13.96 2.00 3.78
C LEU A 53 -14.41 1.25 5.05
N LEU A 54 -13.48 0.95 5.96
CA LEU A 54 -13.77 0.29 7.23
C LEU A 54 -14.77 1.08 8.08
N LEU A 55 -14.64 2.40 8.12
CA LEU A 55 -15.54 3.30 8.85
C LEU A 55 -16.82 3.64 8.07
N LYS A 56 -17.01 3.04 6.89
CA LYS A 56 -18.17 3.24 5.99
C LYS A 56 -18.44 4.73 5.73
N GLN A 57 -17.38 5.48 5.44
CA GLN A 57 -17.46 6.94 5.26
C GLN A 57 -17.67 7.34 3.79
N GLN A 58 -17.02 6.63 2.87
CA GLN A 58 -17.09 6.93 1.44
C GLN A 58 -16.53 5.78 0.58
N ASP A 59 -16.83 5.84 -0.71
CA ASP A 59 -16.12 5.09 -1.74
C ASP A 59 -14.70 5.64 -1.96
N LEU A 60 -13.85 4.82 -2.55
CA LEU A 60 -12.56 5.22 -3.12
C LEU A 60 -12.69 5.31 -4.65
N GLY A 61 -11.79 6.07 -5.30
CA GLY A 61 -11.79 6.22 -6.77
C GLY A 61 -11.62 4.91 -7.56
N PHE A 62 -11.22 3.83 -6.89
CA PHE A 62 -10.98 2.50 -7.44
C PHE A 62 -11.65 1.35 -6.65
N GLN A 63 -12.40 1.65 -5.58
CA GLN A 63 -13.07 0.63 -4.78
C GLN A 63 -14.32 1.22 -4.12
N SER A 64 -15.49 0.72 -4.48
CA SER A 64 -16.75 1.04 -3.80
C SER A 64 -16.78 0.47 -2.38
N GLN A 65 -17.50 1.17 -1.50
CA GLN A 65 -17.79 0.70 -0.16
C GLN A 65 -18.64 -0.57 -0.23
N ASP A 66 -18.20 -1.58 0.51
CA ASP A 66 -18.90 -2.84 0.66
C ASP A 66 -18.88 -3.26 2.14
N ASN A 67 -19.99 -3.85 2.61
CA ASN A 67 -20.12 -4.21 4.02
C ASN A 67 -19.20 -5.37 4.40
N LEU A 68 -19.10 -6.38 3.53
CA LEU A 68 -18.21 -7.52 3.74
C LEU A 68 -16.75 -7.05 3.73
N LEU A 69 -16.38 -6.13 2.83
CA LEU A 69 -15.05 -5.52 2.82
C LEU A 69 -14.74 -4.80 4.14
N ALA A 70 -15.67 -4.00 4.67
CA ALA A 70 -15.48 -3.30 5.93
C ALA A 70 -15.28 -4.28 7.10
N ASP A 71 -16.08 -5.35 7.15
CA ASP A 71 -15.99 -6.39 8.18
C ASP A 71 -14.65 -7.14 8.07
N LYS A 72 -14.23 -7.49 6.85
CA LYS A 72 -12.94 -8.12 6.57
C LYS A 72 -11.77 -7.23 6.96
N LEU A 73 -11.80 -5.94 6.66
CA LEU A 73 -10.76 -5.00 7.10
C LEU A 73 -10.67 -4.94 8.64
N LEU A 74 -11.80 -5.04 9.34
CA LEU A 74 -11.81 -5.10 10.80
C LEU A 74 -11.19 -6.41 11.32
N GLU A 75 -11.43 -7.55 10.65
CA GLU A 75 -10.76 -8.82 10.94
C GLU A 75 -9.24 -8.69 10.79
N VAL A 76 -8.75 -8.02 9.73
CA VAL A 76 -7.32 -7.78 9.52
C VAL A 76 -6.71 -7.03 10.71
N LEU A 77 -7.34 -5.94 11.18
CA LEU A 77 -6.84 -5.17 12.34
C LEU A 77 -6.76 -6.00 13.62
N LYS A 78 -7.61 -7.01 13.76
CA LYS A 78 -7.69 -7.92 14.91
C LYS A 78 -6.81 -9.17 14.76
N ASN A 79 -6.21 -9.41 13.60
CA ASN A 79 -5.38 -10.58 13.38
C ASN A 79 -4.09 -10.48 14.22
N ARG A 80 -3.79 -11.55 14.98
CA ARG A 80 -2.61 -11.68 15.84
C ARG A 80 -1.74 -12.89 15.49
N ASN A 81 -1.89 -13.42 14.28
CA ASN A 81 -1.03 -14.47 13.76
C ASN A 81 0.46 -14.02 13.82
N PRO A 82 1.37 -14.80 14.42
CA PRO A 82 2.78 -14.41 14.59
C PRO A 82 3.54 -14.28 13.27
N LYS A 83 3.03 -14.87 12.18
CA LYS A 83 3.54 -14.73 10.80
C LYS A 83 2.84 -13.64 10.00
N PHE A 84 2.09 -12.77 10.66
CA PHE A 84 1.37 -11.67 10.03
C PHE A 84 1.63 -10.35 10.75
N LEU A 85 1.78 -9.28 9.98
CA LEU A 85 2.01 -7.92 10.46
C LEU A 85 0.91 -7.00 9.92
N VAL A 86 0.20 -6.33 10.83
CA VAL A 86 -0.66 -5.21 10.47
C VAL A 86 0.19 -3.95 10.41
N ALA A 87 0.11 -3.19 9.32
CA ALA A 87 0.88 -1.97 9.15
C ALA A 87 -0.01 -0.73 9.13
N LEU A 88 0.39 0.31 9.87
CA LEU A 88 -0.32 1.58 9.94
C LEU A 88 0.50 2.72 9.35
N PRO A 89 -0.14 3.82 8.91
CA PRO A 89 0.59 4.99 8.47
C PRO A 89 1.35 5.59 9.65
N ASP A 90 2.67 5.77 9.51
CA ASP A 90 3.47 6.47 10.54
C ASP A 90 2.90 7.86 10.84
N SER A 91 2.15 8.44 9.89
CA SER A 91 1.44 9.71 10.04
C SER A 91 0.37 9.73 11.14
N LEU A 92 -0.10 8.56 11.61
CA LEU A 92 -0.96 8.47 12.79
C LEU A 92 -0.19 8.68 14.10
N ALA A 93 1.10 8.36 14.14
CA ALA A 93 1.95 8.54 15.31
C ALA A 93 2.82 9.81 15.23
N ARG A 94 3.28 10.18 14.02
CA ARG A 94 4.26 11.25 13.76
C ARG A 94 4.04 11.90 12.39
N THR A 95 3.82 13.21 12.37
CA THR A 95 3.63 13.98 11.11
C THR A 95 4.78 14.95 10.81
N LYS A 96 5.85 14.95 11.61
CA LYS A 96 6.90 16.00 11.55
C LYS A 96 7.76 15.93 10.28
N ASP A 97 7.96 14.73 9.74
CA ASP A 97 8.84 14.44 8.61
C ASP A 97 8.12 14.52 7.25
N LEU A 98 6.80 14.75 7.28
CA LEU A 98 5.96 14.89 6.10
C LEU A 98 6.07 16.30 5.49
N GLN A 99 5.84 16.39 4.19
CA GLN A 99 5.57 17.66 3.54
C GLN A 99 4.32 18.34 4.14
N ARG A 100 4.25 19.67 4.06
CA ARG A 100 3.20 20.47 4.74
C ARG A 100 1.78 20.01 4.37
N PHE A 101 1.51 19.76 3.09
CA PHE A 101 0.20 19.30 2.64
C PHE A 101 -0.18 17.95 3.26
N ALA A 102 0.70 16.95 3.17
CA ALA A 102 0.49 15.64 3.78
C ALA A 102 0.32 15.72 5.30
N ARG A 103 1.06 16.61 5.98
CA ARG A 103 0.89 16.86 7.41
C ARG A 103 -0.49 17.41 7.74
N VAL A 104 -0.97 18.43 7.01
CA VAL A 104 -2.30 18.99 7.23
C VAL A 104 -3.38 17.94 6.98
N TYR A 105 -3.24 17.15 5.91
CA TYR A 105 -4.16 16.07 5.57
C TYR A 105 -4.31 15.06 6.73
N TRP A 106 -3.21 14.51 7.25
CA TRP A 106 -3.28 13.52 8.32
C TRP A 106 -3.76 14.09 9.65
N LEU A 107 -3.45 15.35 9.96
CA LEU A 107 -4.01 16.02 11.14
C LEU A 107 -5.53 16.21 11.01
N LEU A 108 -6.04 16.57 9.83
CA LEU A 108 -7.49 16.62 9.56
C LEU A 108 -8.11 15.23 9.66
N PHE A 109 -7.46 14.22 9.09
CA PHE A 109 -7.92 12.83 9.15
C PHE A 109 -8.10 12.36 10.60
N ILE A 110 -7.13 12.64 11.47
CA ILE A 110 -7.21 12.33 12.91
C ILE A 110 -8.31 13.17 13.59
N ASN A 111 -8.43 14.46 13.28
CA ASN A 111 -9.50 15.28 13.87
C ASN A 111 -10.90 14.73 13.55
N THR A 112 -11.10 14.20 12.33
CA THR A 112 -12.39 13.70 11.85
C THR A 112 -12.67 12.28 12.32
N HIS A 113 -11.69 11.38 12.20
CA HIS A 113 -11.88 9.93 12.37
C HIS A 113 -11.23 9.37 13.63
N GLY A 114 -10.37 10.15 14.32
CA GLY A 114 -9.52 9.68 15.41
C GLY A 114 -10.27 9.05 16.59
N LYS A 115 -11.49 9.52 16.91
CA LYS A 115 -12.32 8.91 17.96
C LYS A 115 -12.69 7.46 17.61
N LYS A 116 -13.19 7.23 16.39
CA LYS A 116 -13.54 5.89 15.91
C LYS A 116 -12.29 5.01 15.76
N LEU A 117 -11.20 5.56 15.24
CA LEU A 117 -9.93 4.85 15.12
C LEU A 117 -9.40 4.38 16.48
N LYS A 118 -9.54 5.19 17.53
CA LYS A 118 -9.17 4.82 18.90
C LYS A 118 -9.94 3.62 19.44
N GLU A 119 -11.18 3.42 19.00
CA GLU A 119 -12.03 2.32 19.47
C GLU A 119 -11.67 0.98 18.80
N ILE A 120 -11.03 1.01 17.63
CA ILE A 120 -10.73 -0.19 16.82
C ILE A 120 -9.24 -0.57 16.80
N LEU A 121 -8.35 0.40 17.03
CA LEU A 121 -6.91 0.16 17.03
C LEU A 121 -6.43 -0.29 18.41
N ASP A 122 -5.48 -1.21 18.42
CA ASP A 122 -4.92 -1.82 19.60
C ASP A 122 -3.67 -1.05 20.03
N LEU A 123 -3.69 -0.46 21.22
CA LEU A 123 -2.59 0.36 21.72
C LEU A 123 -1.34 -0.47 22.09
N ASP A 124 -1.53 -1.75 22.39
CA ASP A 124 -0.47 -2.64 22.86
C ASP A 124 0.24 -3.35 21.70
N TYR A 125 -0.40 -3.43 20.54
CA TYR A 125 0.18 -4.03 19.34
C TYR A 125 1.29 -3.15 18.72
N ASN A 126 2.39 -3.79 18.31
CA ASN A 126 3.48 -3.13 17.59
C ASN A 126 3.23 -3.25 16.08
N TYR A 127 2.76 -2.16 15.47
CA TYR A 127 2.40 -2.13 14.06
C TYR A 127 3.61 -1.98 13.15
N GLY A 128 3.54 -2.59 11.97
CA GLY A 128 4.43 -2.27 10.86
C GLY A 128 4.15 -0.88 10.29
N ASN A 129 5.02 -0.40 9.40
CA ASN A 129 4.85 0.88 8.74
C ASN A 129 4.18 0.72 7.37
N SER A 130 2.98 1.27 7.15
CA SER A 130 2.34 1.17 5.84
C SER A 130 3.02 2.03 4.75
N ASN A 131 3.91 2.95 5.14
CA ASN A 131 4.70 3.74 4.20
C ASN A 131 5.87 2.95 3.59
N VAL A 132 6.06 1.67 3.91
CA VAL A 132 7.02 0.80 3.19
C VAL A 132 6.79 0.79 1.68
N THR A 133 5.61 1.18 1.20
CA THR A 133 5.31 1.32 -0.23
C THR A 133 5.20 2.77 -0.71
N ARG A 134 5.52 3.76 0.14
CA ARG A 134 5.42 5.21 -0.12
C ARG A 134 6.77 5.90 0.09
N LEU A 135 7.78 5.40 -0.61
CA LEU A 135 9.20 5.67 -0.31
C LEU A 135 9.76 6.95 -0.96
N TYR A 136 8.99 7.74 -1.71
CA TYR A 136 9.50 8.90 -2.44
C TYR A 136 8.64 10.17 -2.36
N SER A 137 7.40 10.11 -2.85
CA SER A 137 6.55 11.28 -3.13
C SER A 137 6.26 12.10 -1.87
N ILE A 138 5.94 11.43 -0.77
CA ILE A 138 5.55 12.05 0.50
C ILE A 138 6.74 12.54 1.34
N LEU A 139 7.97 12.12 1.01
CA LEU A 139 9.15 12.47 1.79
C LEU A 139 9.55 13.92 1.54
N LYS A 140 9.90 14.61 2.65
CA LYS A 140 10.52 15.94 2.61
C LYS A 140 11.95 15.87 2.05
N ASN A 141 12.74 14.88 2.50
CA ASN A 141 14.06 14.58 1.96
C ASN A 141 14.01 13.31 1.11
N LYS A 142 14.12 13.49 -0.22
CA LYS A 142 14.10 12.40 -1.22
C LYS A 142 15.46 11.70 -1.38
N SER A 143 16.54 12.17 -0.75
CA SER A 143 17.88 11.58 -0.91
C SER A 143 17.96 10.15 -0.35
N ARG A 144 17.08 9.79 0.59
CA ARG A 144 17.02 8.45 1.20
C ARG A 144 16.19 7.44 0.40
N SER A 145 15.41 7.88 -0.58
CA SER A 145 14.50 7.01 -1.33
C SER A 145 15.24 5.87 -2.03
N LYS A 146 16.40 6.16 -2.65
CA LYS A 146 17.22 5.13 -3.28
C LYS A 146 17.61 4.01 -2.31
N ILE A 147 18.05 4.37 -1.12
CA ILE A 147 18.41 3.41 -0.05
C ILE A 147 17.19 2.58 0.36
N TYR A 148 16.01 3.19 0.51
CA TYR A 148 14.80 2.45 0.85
C TYR A 148 14.39 1.46 -0.24
N PHE A 149 14.53 1.84 -1.52
CA PHE A 149 14.25 0.92 -2.62
C PHE A 149 15.27 -0.22 -2.72
N GLU A 150 16.55 0.05 -2.45
CA GLU A 150 17.56 -1.01 -2.34
C GLU A 150 17.21 -1.99 -1.20
N GLN A 151 16.80 -1.46 -0.04
CA GLN A 151 16.38 -2.28 1.10
C GLN A 151 15.13 -3.11 0.80
N ILE A 152 14.06 -2.52 0.26
CA ILE A 152 12.82 -3.26 0.03
C ILE A 152 13.00 -4.35 -1.04
N ARG A 153 13.90 -4.14 -2.03
CA ARG A 153 14.23 -5.14 -3.05
C ARG A 153 14.84 -6.42 -2.47
N THR A 154 15.42 -6.38 -1.28
CA THR A 154 15.92 -7.58 -0.58
C THR A 154 14.80 -8.54 -0.15
N ILE A 155 13.54 -8.08 -0.08
CA ILE A 155 12.38 -8.93 0.21
C ILE A 155 12.23 -10.01 -0.87
N TRP A 156 12.37 -9.65 -2.15
CA TRP A 156 12.15 -10.54 -3.30
C TRP A 156 13.43 -10.99 -4.01
N GLU A 157 14.59 -10.69 -3.45
CA GLU A 157 15.89 -11.07 -4.01
C GLU A 157 16.04 -12.58 -4.16
N ASN A 158 16.35 -13.03 -5.38
CA ASN A 158 16.52 -14.43 -5.77
C ASN A 158 15.31 -15.32 -5.38
N ARG A 159 14.09 -14.76 -5.41
CA ARG A 159 12.85 -15.50 -5.11
C ARG A 159 12.01 -15.73 -6.35
N ASN A 160 11.26 -16.84 -6.36
CA ASN A 160 10.12 -16.99 -7.25
C ASN A 160 8.98 -16.13 -6.71
N ILE A 161 8.46 -15.21 -7.52
CA ILE A 161 7.37 -14.32 -7.09
C ILE A 161 6.12 -14.51 -7.94
N LEU A 162 4.98 -14.35 -7.28
CA LEU A 162 3.66 -14.22 -7.91
C LEU A 162 3.13 -12.82 -7.62
N ILE A 163 3.06 -11.97 -8.64
CA ILE A 163 2.43 -10.65 -8.53
C ILE A 163 0.93 -10.80 -8.81
N ILE A 164 0.10 -10.26 -7.94
CA ILE A 164 -1.36 -10.21 -8.11
C ILE A 164 -1.78 -8.75 -8.09
N GLU A 165 -2.14 -8.21 -9.25
CA GLU A 165 -2.27 -6.78 -9.48
C GLU A 165 -3.43 -6.44 -10.43
N GLY A 166 -3.80 -5.16 -10.47
CA GLY A 166 -4.80 -4.67 -11.42
C GLY A 166 -4.27 -4.64 -12.85
N SER A 167 -5.16 -4.76 -13.85
CA SER A 167 -4.79 -4.76 -15.27
C SER A 167 -4.04 -3.51 -15.76
N LEU A 168 -4.16 -2.40 -15.03
CA LEU A 168 -3.47 -1.14 -15.30
C LEU A 168 -2.38 -0.81 -14.25
N SER A 169 -2.04 -1.73 -13.35
CA SER A 169 -0.99 -1.55 -12.35
C SER A 169 0.41 -1.75 -12.97
N ARG A 170 0.60 -2.87 -13.69
CA ARG A 170 1.80 -3.19 -14.50
C ARG A 170 3.12 -2.99 -13.75
N LEU A 171 3.18 -3.46 -12.51
CA LEU A 171 4.31 -3.33 -11.60
C LEU A 171 5.60 -3.89 -12.26
N GLY A 172 6.65 -3.08 -12.32
CA GLY A 172 7.95 -3.44 -12.90
C GLY A 172 8.07 -3.31 -14.41
N VAL A 173 6.98 -3.07 -15.15
CA VAL A 173 7.03 -3.03 -16.61
C VAL A 173 7.75 -1.75 -17.07
N GLY A 174 8.89 -1.90 -17.75
CA GLY A 174 9.71 -0.79 -18.21
C GLY A 174 10.60 -0.15 -17.13
N ASN A 175 10.85 -0.85 -16.02
CA ASN A 175 11.84 -0.47 -15.01
C ASN A 175 12.53 -1.70 -14.39
N ASP A 176 13.49 -1.49 -13.48
CA ASP A 176 14.33 -2.56 -12.90
C ASP A 176 13.92 -2.98 -11.48
N LEU A 177 12.73 -2.61 -10.99
CA LEU A 177 12.29 -2.87 -9.60
C LEU A 177 12.37 -4.35 -9.21
N PHE A 178 12.08 -5.24 -10.16
CA PHE A 178 12.07 -6.69 -9.97
C PHE A 178 13.19 -7.43 -10.71
N ASN A 179 14.24 -6.74 -11.20
CA ASN A 179 15.33 -7.41 -11.94
C ASN A 179 16.18 -8.36 -11.10
N ASN A 180 16.02 -8.36 -9.76
CA ASN A 180 16.74 -9.24 -8.84
C ASN A 180 15.90 -10.45 -8.39
N VAL A 181 14.73 -10.72 -8.99
CA VAL A 181 13.94 -11.91 -8.68
C VAL A 181 14.46 -13.13 -9.45
N LYS A 182 14.13 -14.33 -9.00
CA LYS A 182 14.48 -15.58 -9.70
C LYS A 182 13.50 -15.87 -10.84
N THR A 183 12.21 -15.76 -10.58
CA THR A 183 11.13 -15.88 -11.58
C THR A 183 9.99 -14.96 -11.20
N LEU A 184 9.26 -14.46 -12.20
CA LEU A 184 8.11 -13.57 -12.03
C LEU A 184 6.92 -14.11 -12.82
N GLN A 185 5.80 -14.31 -12.14
CA GLN A 185 4.50 -14.62 -12.75
C GLN A 185 3.43 -13.66 -12.26
N ARG A 186 2.36 -13.48 -13.04
CA ARG A 186 1.28 -12.54 -12.75
C ARG A 186 -0.10 -13.18 -12.80
N ILE A 187 -0.94 -12.83 -11.84
CA ILE A 187 -2.40 -12.93 -11.96
C ILE A 187 -2.93 -11.51 -12.12
N ILE A 188 -3.58 -11.25 -13.24
CA ILE A 188 -4.18 -9.94 -13.51
C ILE A 188 -5.61 -9.91 -13.00
N CYS A 189 -5.99 -8.83 -12.34
CA CYS A 189 -7.30 -8.63 -11.72
C CYS A 189 -7.92 -7.31 -12.19
N PRO A 190 -9.20 -7.05 -11.88
CA PRO A 190 -9.82 -5.77 -12.20
C PRO A 190 -9.04 -4.60 -11.59
N HIS A 191 -8.79 -3.55 -12.37
CA HIS A 191 -8.09 -2.35 -11.90
C HIS A 191 -8.95 -1.48 -10.96
N LYS A 192 -10.26 -1.73 -10.91
CA LYS A 192 -11.23 -1.16 -9.96
C LYS A 192 -12.14 -2.26 -9.43
N ASN A 193 -12.64 -2.07 -8.22
CA ASN A 193 -13.55 -2.98 -7.53
C ASN A 193 -13.07 -4.44 -7.52
N ALA A 194 -11.76 -4.66 -7.37
CA ALA A 194 -11.18 -5.99 -7.34
C ALA A 194 -11.78 -6.89 -6.25
N PHE A 195 -12.35 -6.29 -5.20
CA PHE A 195 -13.02 -7.02 -4.12
C PHE A 195 -14.26 -7.79 -4.61
N GLU A 196 -14.91 -7.38 -5.71
CA GLU A 196 -16.03 -8.13 -6.30
C GLU A 196 -15.61 -9.55 -6.72
N LYS A 197 -14.32 -9.75 -7.02
CA LYS A 197 -13.73 -11.05 -7.37
C LYS A 197 -12.89 -11.67 -6.25
N TYR A 198 -13.05 -11.24 -4.99
CA TYR A 198 -12.14 -11.63 -3.91
C TYR A 198 -12.01 -13.15 -3.75
N VAL A 199 -13.10 -13.91 -3.92
CA VAL A 199 -13.10 -15.38 -3.81
C VAL A 199 -12.21 -16.01 -4.88
N ASP A 200 -12.39 -15.62 -6.14
CA ASP A 200 -11.62 -16.15 -7.27
C ASP A 200 -10.15 -15.77 -7.16
N ILE A 201 -9.87 -14.53 -6.76
CA ILE A 201 -8.50 -14.04 -6.56
C ILE A 201 -7.83 -14.86 -5.46
N LYS A 202 -8.51 -15.08 -4.32
CA LYS A 202 -7.98 -15.88 -3.21
C LYS A 202 -7.67 -17.31 -3.64
N MET A 203 -8.62 -17.99 -4.26
CA MET A 203 -8.47 -19.38 -4.71
C MET A 203 -7.27 -19.52 -5.66
N ASN A 204 -7.10 -18.59 -6.60
CA ASN A 204 -5.99 -18.63 -7.55
C ASN A 204 -4.66 -18.21 -6.90
N ALA A 205 -4.67 -17.29 -5.93
CA ALA A 205 -3.48 -16.98 -5.14
C ALA A 205 -2.98 -18.21 -4.37
N GLU A 206 -3.88 -18.97 -3.74
CA GLU A 206 -3.53 -20.21 -3.03
C GLU A 206 -3.04 -21.32 -3.98
N LYS A 207 -3.65 -21.42 -5.16
CA LYS A 207 -3.28 -22.40 -6.20
C LYS A 207 -1.89 -22.13 -6.78
N PHE A 208 -1.64 -20.90 -7.23
CA PHE A 208 -0.43 -20.54 -7.97
C PHE A 208 0.69 -20.00 -7.09
N GLY A 209 0.40 -19.61 -5.84
CA GLY A 209 1.34 -18.99 -4.91
C GLY A 209 2.11 -19.96 -4.02
N ARG A 210 1.87 -21.28 -4.11
CA ARG A 210 2.66 -22.28 -3.38
C ARG A 210 4.15 -22.14 -3.74
N ASP A 211 5.00 -22.20 -2.72
CA ASP A 211 6.46 -22.06 -2.80
C ASP A 211 6.95 -20.75 -3.42
N LYS A 212 6.10 -19.73 -3.45
CA LYS A 212 6.42 -18.39 -3.95
C LYS A 212 6.18 -17.33 -2.88
N LEU A 213 6.84 -16.19 -3.06
CA LEU A 213 6.45 -14.95 -2.42
C LEU A 213 5.31 -14.32 -3.23
N ILE A 214 4.16 -14.09 -2.58
CA ILE A 214 3.01 -13.46 -3.22
C ILE A 214 3.04 -11.96 -2.95
N LEU A 215 2.98 -11.16 -4.01
CA LEU A 215 3.02 -9.70 -3.94
C LEU A 215 1.71 -9.12 -4.44
N PHE A 216 1.00 -8.37 -3.61
CA PHE A 216 -0.31 -7.82 -3.95
C PHE A 216 -0.28 -6.31 -4.21
N ALA A 217 -0.96 -5.86 -5.27
CA ALA A 217 -1.18 -4.45 -5.59
C ALA A 217 -2.63 -4.20 -6.07
N LEU A 218 -3.60 -4.46 -5.19
CA LEU A 218 -5.06 -4.40 -5.41
C LEU A 218 -5.82 -3.61 -4.34
N GLY A 219 -5.17 -2.59 -3.77
CA GLY A 219 -5.79 -1.71 -2.76
C GLY A 219 -6.33 -2.50 -1.55
N PRO A 220 -7.55 -2.19 -1.05
CA PRO A 220 -8.15 -2.86 0.10
C PRO A 220 -8.28 -4.38 -0.05
N THR A 221 -8.38 -4.88 -1.29
CA THR A 221 -8.41 -6.32 -1.56
C THR A 221 -7.08 -6.97 -1.20
N SER A 222 -5.94 -6.29 -1.45
CA SER A 222 -4.63 -6.74 -0.95
C SER A 222 -4.63 -6.87 0.57
N THR A 223 -5.15 -5.84 1.26
CA THR A 223 -5.15 -5.77 2.72
C THR A 223 -5.87 -6.97 3.32
N VAL A 224 -7.02 -7.35 2.78
CA VAL A 224 -7.77 -8.54 3.21
C VAL A 224 -7.02 -9.82 2.86
N LEU A 225 -6.64 -10.00 1.58
CA LEU A 225 -6.06 -11.25 1.10
C LEU A 225 -4.71 -11.58 1.73
N CYS A 226 -3.84 -10.60 1.96
CA CYS A 226 -2.57 -10.82 2.65
C CYS A 226 -2.76 -11.37 4.07
N SER A 227 -3.82 -10.95 4.77
CA SER A 227 -4.14 -11.43 6.11
C SER A 227 -4.67 -12.87 6.09
N GLU A 228 -5.62 -13.15 5.19
CA GLU A 228 -6.19 -14.50 5.09
C GLU A 228 -5.16 -15.53 4.59
N LEU A 229 -4.33 -15.16 3.61
CA LEU A 229 -3.27 -16.02 3.09
C LEU A 229 -2.18 -16.28 4.14
N ALA A 230 -1.88 -15.30 5.00
CA ALA A 230 -0.97 -15.52 6.13
C ALA A 230 -1.51 -16.57 7.11
N ASN A 231 -2.82 -16.60 7.35
CA ASN A 231 -3.46 -17.63 8.16
C ASN A 231 -3.42 -19.01 7.48
N GLY A 232 -3.39 -19.05 6.15
CA GLY A 232 -3.13 -20.26 5.35
C GLY A 232 -1.65 -20.65 5.23
N GLY A 233 -0.73 -19.93 5.88
CA GLY A 233 0.71 -20.22 5.85
C GLY A 233 1.47 -19.69 4.63
N PHE A 234 0.83 -18.88 3.79
CA PHE A 234 1.49 -18.24 2.65
C PHE A 234 2.24 -16.98 3.07
N TRP A 235 3.33 -16.69 2.35
CA TRP A 235 4.04 -15.42 2.48
C TRP A 235 3.51 -14.41 1.46
N ALA A 236 2.63 -13.51 1.92
CA ALA A 236 1.91 -12.55 1.11
C ALA A 236 2.17 -11.12 1.60
N ILE A 237 2.60 -10.26 0.68
CA ILE A 237 3.01 -8.89 1.00
C ILE A 237 2.19 -7.92 0.16
N ASP A 238 1.45 -7.04 0.83
CA ASP A 238 0.79 -5.92 0.19
C ASP A 238 1.83 -4.85 -0.18
N ILE A 239 2.15 -4.73 -1.47
CA ILE A 239 3.14 -3.80 -2.00
C ILE A 239 2.52 -2.57 -2.69
N GLY A 240 1.20 -2.50 -2.83
CA GLY A 240 0.45 -1.31 -3.28
C GLY A 240 1.12 -0.51 -4.40
N HIS A 241 1.31 0.80 -4.16
CA HIS A 241 1.87 1.76 -5.12
C HIS A 241 3.41 1.78 -5.21
N ILE A 242 4.11 0.70 -4.81
CA ILE A 242 5.58 0.70 -4.80
C ILE A 242 6.20 1.05 -6.16
N ASP A 243 5.61 0.57 -7.26
CA ASP A 243 6.11 0.80 -8.61
C ASP A 243 5.92 2.25 -9.06
N VAL A 244 4.78 2.86 -8.75
CA VAL A 244 4.52 4.28 -9.05
C VAL A 244 5.53 5.16 -8.31
N GLU A 245 5.78 4.87 -7.03
CA GLU A 245 6.78 5.58 -6.23
C GLU A 245 8.20 5.37 -6.77
N TYR A 246 8.51 4.17 -7.28
CA TYR A 246 9.80 3.85 -7.90
C TYR A 246 10.01 4.63 -9.20
N MET A 247 9.00 4.63 -10.07
CA MET A 247 9.02 5.38 -11.33
C MET A 247 9.18 6.89 -11.08
N TRP A 248 8.43 7.46 -10.14
CA TRP A 248 8.60 8.87 -9.77
C TRP A 248 10.00 9.18 -9.24
N MET A 249 10.62 8.25 -8.51
CA MET A 249 12.01 8.37 -8.08
C MET A 249 12.97 8.36 -9.27
N LEU A 250 12.85 7.38 -10.17
CA LEU A 250 13.70 7.28 -11.37
C LEU A 250 13.60 8.53 -12.25
N MET A 251 12.40 9.11 -12.37
CA MET A 251 12.15 10.34 -13.11
C MET A 251 12.60 11.62 -12.37
N GLY A 252 12.99 11.53 -11.09
CA GLY A 252 13.42 12.68 -10.29
C GLY A 252 12.30 13.71 -10.05
N THR A 253 11.04 13.28 -10.06
CA THR A 253 9.88 14.18 -10.07
C THR A 253 9.62 14.82 -8.69
N LYS A 254 9.18 16.08 -8.70
CA LYS A 254 8.76 16.76 -7.47
C LYS A 254 7.27 16.58 -7.18
N GLU A 255 6.49 16.25 -8.22
CA GLU A 255 5.04 16.18 -8.21
C GLU A 255 4.56 14.79 -8.65
N ARG A 256 3.31 14.46 -8.31
CA ARG A 256 2.67 13.21 -8.69
C ARG A 256 2.14 13.33 -10.11
N ILE A 257 2.93 12.87 -11.07
CA ILE A 257 2.61 12.97 -12.50
C ILE A 257 2.08 11.65 -13.06
N ALA A 258 1.34 11.72 -14.17
CA ALA A 258 0.92 10.53 -14.90
C ALA A 258 2.10 9.75 -15.45
N ILE A 259 1.98 8.42 -15.40
CA ILE A 259 2.96 7.46 -15.92
C ILE A 259 2.30 6.73 -17.08
N LYS A 260 2.94 6.76 -18.25
CA LYS A 260 2.43 6.08 -19.45
C LYS A 260 2.21 4.60 -19.17
N GLY A 261 1.08 4.09 -19.63
CA GLY A 261 0.75 2.69 -19.51
C GLY A 261 0.32 2.27 -18.12
N ARG A 262 -0.01 3.19 -17.19
CA ARG A 262 -0.44 2.83 -15.84
C ARG A 262 -1.62 3.68 -15.40
N PHE A 263 -2.47 3.10 -14.56
CA PHE A 263 -3.44 3.86 -13.78
C PHE A 263 -2.78 4.34 -12.48
N VAL A 264 -2.78 5.64 -12.25
CA VAL A 264 -2.25 6.29 -11.06
C VAL A 264 -3.35 7.12 -10.43
N ASN A 265 -3.85 6.68 -9.27
CA ASN A 265 -4.99 7.33 -8.63
C ASN A 265 -4.70 8.79 -8.23
N GLU A 266 -3.45 9.12 -7.93
CA GLU A 266 -3.03 10.46 -7.53
C GLU A 266 -2.55 11.37 -8.67
N SER A 267 -2.81 11.01 -9.94
CA SER A 267 -2.48 11.86 -11.10
C SER A 267 -3.66 12.01 -12.06
N ASP A 268 -3.49 12.86 -13.07
CA ASP A 268 -4.50 13.12 -14.11
C ASP A 268 -4.65 12.00 -15.16
N ASN A 269 -3.80 10.96 -15.10
CA ASN A 269 -3.74 9.86 -16.08
C ASN A 269 -3.65 10.31 -17.56
N SER A 270 -3.16 11.53 -17.82
CA SER A 270 -3.12 12.17 -19.14
C SER A 270 -2.21 11.48 -20.17
N LYS A 271 -1.31 10.60 -19.72
CA LYS A 271 -0.35 9.86 -20.58
C LYS A 271 -0.93 8.61 -21.22
N GLY A 272 -2.18 8.25 -20.90
CA GLY A 272 -2.86 7.08 -21.45
C GLY A 272 -2.30 5.75 -20.95
N TYR A 273 -2.93 4.67 -21.41
CA TYR A 273 -2.71 3.31 -20.92
C TYR A 273 -2.01 2.40 -21.93
N ASP A 274 -1.54 2.92 -23.05
CA ASP A 274 -0.85 2.11 -24.05
C ASP A 274 0.60 1.83 -23.64
N LEU A 275 1.04 0.58 -23.82
CA LEU A 275 2.43 0.17 -23.72
C LEU A 275 3.04 0.12 -25.11
N ASP A 276 4.34 0.40 -25.17
CA ASP A 276 5.14 0.11 -26.37
C ASP A 276 5.17 -1.41 -26.60
N HIS A 277 5.21 -1.83 -27.86
CA HIS A 277 5.02 -3.24 -28.25
C HIS A 277 5.93 -4.20 -27.49
N GLU A 278 7.22 -3.87 -27.35
CA GLU A 278 8.20 -4.69 -26.64
C GLU A 278 7.83 -4.88 -25.15
N LEU A 279 7.42 -3.80 -24.48
CA LEU A 279 7.01 -3.85 -23.08
C LEU A 279 5.70 -4.64 -22.90
N LEU A 280 4.80 -4.54 -23.88
CA LEU A 280 3.54 -5.28 -23.86
C LEU A 280 3.78 -6.79 -23.96
N GLU A 281 4.69 -7.23 -24.83
CA GLU A 281 5.01 -8.65 -24.97
C GLU A 281 5.68 -9.21 -23.70
N ILE A 282 6.67 -8.52 -23.15
CA ILE A 282 7.30 -8.92 -21.87
C ILE A 282 6.25 -9.01 -20.75
N TYR A 283 5.33 -8.04 -20.69
CA TYR A 283 4.25 -8.06 -19.71
C TYR A 283 3.35 -9.29 -19.92
N ARG A 284 2.92 -9.58 -21.15
CA ARG A 284 2.05 -10.71 -21.50
C ARG A 284 2.67 -12.07 -21.19
N GLU A 285 3.95 -12.25 -21.48
CA GLU A 285 4.66 -13.51 -21.20
C GLU A 285 4.68 -13.87 -19.71
N SER A 286 4.61 -12.85 -18.83
CA SER A 286 4.58 -13.07 -17.38
C SER A 286 3.17 -13.40 -16.84
N ILE A 287 2.10 -13.25 -17.62
CA ILE A 287 0.72 -13.46 -17.18
C ILE A 287 0.37 -14.95 -17.26
N ILE A 288 0.02 -15.54 -16.12
CA ILE A 288 -0.42 -16.95 -16.04
C ILE A 288 -1.95 -17.08 -15.91
N LEU A 289 -2.64 -15.99 -15.57
CA LEU A 289 -4.09 -15.93 -15.44
C LEU A 289 -4.58 -14.48 -15.52
N ASP A 290 -5.69 -14.25 -16.21
CA ASP A 290 -6.37 -12.96 -16.27
C ASP A 290 -7.81 -13.08 -15.75
N LEU A 291 -8.08 -12.38 -14.64
CA LEU A 291 -9.38 -12.26 -13.98
C LEU A 291 -9.98 -10.86 -14.15
N SER A 292 -9.37 -9.98 -14.97
CA SER A 292 -9.81 -8.58 -15.11
C SER A 292 -11.08 -8.37 -15.93
N VAL A 293 -11.56 -9.43 -16.58
CA VAL A 293 -12.74 -9.44 -17.48
C VAL A 293 -14.07 -9.26 -16.75
#